data_AF-A0A413CR79-F1
#
_entry.id   AF-A0A413CR79-F1
#
_cell.length_a   1.000
_cell.length_b   1.000
_cell.length_c   1.000
_cell.angle_alpha   90.00
_cell.angle_beta   90.00
_cell.angle_gamma   90.00
#
_symmetry.space_group_name_H-M   'P 1'
#
loop_
_entity.id
_entity.type
_entity.pdbx_description
1 polymer ?
#
loop_
_entity_poly.entity_id
_entity_poly.type
_entity_poly.pdbx_seq_one_letter_code
_entity_poly.pdbx_strand_id
1 'polypeptide(L)'
;MALTIEKAQQILDDYYDLTHTKYEDDISLIHALEFLIQETKNPEYMVELGGWYYEQRQFDLAEEYYLMAASLEYVDAYECLGYIYYYGRVGQPDYKKAFYYYKLASDKGNLVASYKLADMYKNGYYVSKDYSKYVEIMKSLYPMIQGATNTFDPVPEIYSRLAKIYVEEGNEDQAIQLLLIAKEFQSQRLIYSQFFGDLTIMKYIVNDLYSLIQFDPNYMDLFDLYYALQKPCKVAIEILGDDHIIEAKYEDGLFYICMDDKNYEDVDQFFLHAKVNEEPISTQYVNVNYIEILD
;
A
#
# COMPACT_ATOMS: atom_id res chain seq x y z
N MET A 1 21.28 -36.33 2.08
CA MET A 1 22.47 -35.46 2.22
C MET A 1 22.09 -34.42 3.25
N ALA A 2 22.93 -34.10 4.25
CA ALA A 2 22.60 -33.04 5.19
C ALA A 2 22.48 -31.69 4.44
N LEU A 3 21.51 -30.87 4.82
CA LEU A 3 21.35 -29.51 4.28
C LEU A 3 22.55 -28.67 4.74
N THR A 4 23.07 -27.81 3.85
CA THR A 4 24.16 -26.86 4.15
C THR A 4 23.65 -25.44 4.01
N ILE A 5 24.31 -24.45 4.62
CA ILE A 5 23.91 -23.03 4.54
C ILE A 5 23.80 -22.59 3.08
N GLU A 6 24.82 -22.88 2.25
CA GLU A 6 24.82 -22.55 0.82
C GLU A 6 23.63 -23.17 0.06
N LYS A 7 23.28 -24.43 0.37
CA LYS A 7 22.14 -25.08 -0.28
C LYS A 7 20.80 -24.52 0.20
N ALA A 8 20.70 -24.15 1.48
CA ALA A 8 19.51 -23.52 2.01
C ALA A 8 19.31 -22.12 1.38
N GLN A 9 20.39 -21.33 1.26
CA GLN A 9 20.35 -20.04 0.55
C GLN A 9 19.95 -20.20 -0.91
N GLN A 10 20.48 -21.20 -1.61
CA GLN A 10 20.06 -21.50 -2.98
C GLN A 10 18.56 -21.84 -3.08
N ILE A 11 17.98 -22.52 -2.08
CA ILE A 11 16.54 -22.79 -2.06
C ILE A 11 15.73 -21.49 -1.95
N LEU A 12 16.18 -20.52 -1.15
CA LEU A 12 15.53 -19.21 -1.05
C LEU A 12 15.61 -18.48 -2.40
N ASP A 13 16.81 -18.40 -2.99
CA ASP A 13 17.02 -17.74 -4.29
C ASP A 13 16.12 -18.37 -5.37
N ASP A 14 16.13 -19.71 -5.46
CA ASP A 14 15.31 -20.47 -6.41
C ASP A 14 13.81 -20.22 -6.17
N TYR A 15 13.36 -20.15 -4.91
CA TYR A 15 11.96 -19.92 -4.56
C TYR A 15 11.48 -18.54 -5.02
N TYR A 16 12.27 -17.49 -4.82
CA TYR A 16 11.88 -16.13 -5.19
C TYR A 16 11.95 -15.85 -6.70
N ASP A 17 12.64 -16.70 -7.46
CA ASP A 17 12.62 -16.68 -8.93
C ASP A 17 11.39 -17.39 -9.53
N LEU A 18 10.58 -18.09 -8.72
CA LEU A 18 9.39 -18.80 -9.21
C LEU A 18 8.26 -17.83 -9.57
N THR A 19 7.70 -18.04 -10.76
CA THR A 19 6.50 -17.31 -11.20
C THR A 19 5.22 -17.86 -10.58
N HIS A 20 5.20 -19.16 -10.22
CA HIS A 20 4.08 -19.86 -9.62
C HIS A 20 4.63 -20.89 -8.63
N THR A 21 4.40 -20.67 -7.32
CA THR A 21 4.86 -21.61 -6.29
C THR A 21 3.88 -22.77 -6.12
N LYS A 22 4.40 -23.94 -5.75
CA LYS A 22 3.62 -25.10 -5.33
C LYS A 22 3.84 -25.34 -3.84
N TYR A 23 2.93 -26.12 -3.27
CA TYR A 23 3.01 -26.54 -1.86
C TYR A 23 4.36 -27.20 -1.48
N GLU A 24 5.00 -27.93 -2.40
CA GLU A 24 6.32 -28.53 -2.15
C GLU A 24 7.45 -27.48 -2.11
N ASP A 25 7.31 -26.39 -2.86
CA ASP A 25 8.24 -25.26 -2.86
C ASP A 25 8.13 -24.51 -1.52
N ASP A 26 6.90 -24.30 -1.03
CA ASP A 26 6.63 -23.69 0.29
C ASP A 26 7.27 -24.51 1.43
N ILE A 27 7.10 -25.84 1.43
CA ILE A 27 7.73 -26.70 2.44
C ILE A 27 9.26 -26.59 2.37
N SER A 28 9.82 -26.54 1.16
CA SER A 28 11.26 -26.45 0.97
C SER A 28 11.80 -25.12 1.48
N LEU A 29 11.10 -24.02 1.20
CA LEU A 29 11.40 -22.69 1.73
C LEU A 29 11.39 -22.68 3.27
N ILE A 30 10.32 -23.16 3.89
CA ILE A 30 10.17 -23.16 5.36
C ILE A 30 11.32 -23.94 6.00
N HIS A 31 11.59 -25.16 5.53
CA HIS A 31 12.69 -25.97 6.07
C HIS A 31 14.07 -25.30 5.87
N ALA A 32 14.28 -24.62 4.72
CA ALA A 32 15.51 -23.89 4.47
C ALA A 32 15.66 -22.69 5.42
N LEU A 33 14.59 -21.91 5.62
CA LEU A 33 14.56 -20.79 6.56
C LEU A 33 14.78 -21.23 8.00
N GLU A 34 14.07 -22.27 8.47
CA GLU A 34 14.26 -22.83 9.80
C GLU A 34 15.70 -23.28 10.05
N PHE A 35 16.30 -23.97 9.06
CA PHE A 35 17.69 -24.38 9.10
C PHE A 35 18.63 -23.16 9.17
N LEU A 36 18.42 -22.15 8.33
CA LEU A 36 19.24 -20.94 8.31
C LEU A 36 19.12 -20.16 9.63
N ILE A 37 17.93 -20.04 10.20
CA ILE A 37 17.68 -19.42 11.51
C ILE A 37 18.47 -20.16 12.59
N GLN A 38 18.41 -21.50 12.60
CA GLN A 38 19.10 -22.31 13.60
C GLN A 38 20.63 -22.16 13.50
N GLU A 39 21.18 -22.22 12.29
CA GLU A 39 22.64 -22.25 12.08
C GLU A 39 23.28 -20.86 12.17
N THR A 40 22.57 -19.82 11.71
CA THR A 40 23.15 -18.47 11.57
C THR A 40 22.67 -17.50 12.65
N LYS A 41 21.47 -17.73 13.20
CA LYS A 41 20.75 -16.76 14.05
C LYS A 41 20.57 -15.40 13.40
N ASN A 42 20.56 -15.32 12.07
CA ASN A 42 20.33 -14.07 11.35
C ASN A 42 18.85 -13.66 11.52
N PRO A 43 18.57 -12.45 12.06
CA PRO A 43 17.21 -11.97 12.23
C PRO A 43 16.47 -11.69 10.91
N GLU A 44 17.18 -11.51 9.79
CA GLU A 44 16.56 -11.36 8.47
C GLU A 44 15.72 -12.59 8.12
N TYR A 45 16.29 -13.79 8.25
CA TYR A 45 15.56 -15.04 8.00
C TYR A 45 14.40 -15.26 8.97
N MET A 46 14.51 -14.75 10.20
CA MET A 46 13.40 -14.79 11.17
C MET A 46 12.25 -13.89 10.72
N VAL A 47 12.54 -12.65 10.29
CA VAL A 47 11.50 -11.74 9.75
C VAL A 47 10.92 -12.28 8.46
N GLU A 48 11.74 -12.87 7.58
CA GLU A 48 11.29 -13.47 6.33
C GLU A 48 10.30 -14.63 6.58
N LEU A 49 10.66 -15.57 7.45
CA LEU A 49 9.77 -16.67 7.82
C LEU A 49 8.52 -16.18 8.56
N GLY A 50 8.66 -15.18 9.43
CA GLY A 50 7.51 -14.51 10.07
C GLY A 50 6.57 -13.86 9.05
N GLY A 51 7.13 -13.21 8.02
CA GLY A 51 6.40 -12.64 6.89
C GLY A 51 5.64 -13.69 6.10
N TRP A 52 6.29 -14.83 5.81
CA TRP A 52 5.62 -15.95 5.15
C TRP A 52 4.42 -16.44 5.98
N TYR A 53 4.58 -16.67 7.29
CA TYR A 53 3.47 -17.07 8.16
C TYR A 53 2.37 -16.01 8.25
N TYR A 54 2.74 -14.73 8.22
CA TYR A 54 1.80 -13.62 8.23
C TYR A 54 0.88 -13.64 6.99
N GLU A 55 1.45 -13.85 5.80
CA GLU A 55 0.69 -13.98 4.54
C GLU A 55 -0.26 -15.19 4.56
N GLN A 56 0.17 -16.30 5.19
CA GLN A 56 -0.70 -17.48 5.42
C GLN A 56 -1.71 -17.27 6.55
N ARG A 57 -1.79 -16.08 7.13
CA ARG A 57 -2.65 -15.72 8.27
C ARG A 57 -2.41 -16.55 9.53
N GLN A 58 -1.21 -17.11 9.67
CA GLN A 58 -0.75 -17.83 10.86
C GLN A 58 -0.07 -16.84 11.80
N PHE A 59 -0.85 -15.90 12.34
CA PHE A 59 -0.32 -14.73 13.02
C PHE A 59 0.43 -15.03 14.32
N ASP A 60 0.06 -16.10 15.04
CA ASP A 60 0.76 -16.51 16.26
C ASP A 60 2.21 -16.96 15.95
N LEU A 61 2.41 -17.68 14.84
CA LEU A 61 3.75 -18.08 14.38
C LEU A 61 4.52 -16.86 13.87
N ALA A 62 3.88 -15.99 13.10
CA ALA A 62 4.50 -14.73 12.66
C ALA A 62 5.01 -13.91 13.86
N GLU A 63 4.19 -13.76 14.91
CA GLU A 63 4.58 -13.08 16.14
C GLU A 63 5.79 -13.74 16.80
N GLU A 64 5.83 -15.07 16.88
CA GLU A 64 6.95 -15.81 17.48
C GLU A 64 8.28 -15.48 16.78
N TYR A 65 8.33 -15.57 15.45
CA TYR A 65 9.55 -15.27 14.70
C TYR A 65 9.93 -13.80 14.75
N TYR A 66 8.95 -12.88 14.72
CA TYR A 66 9.25 -11.47 14.91
C TYR A 66 9.76 -11.16 16.32
N LEU A 67 9.24 -11.82 17.37
CA LEU A 67 9.78 -11.70 18.73
C LEU A 67 11.21 -12.21 18.82
N MET A 68 11.53 -13.31 18.12
CA MET A 68 12.90 -13.81 18.01
C MET A 68 13.82 -12.77 17.38
N ALA A 69 13.45 -12.19 16.23
CA ALA A 69 14.24 -11.16 15.55
C ALA A 69 14.36 -9.86 16.38
N ALA A 70 13.27 -9.45 17.04
CA ALA A 70 13.24 -8.28 17.92
C ALA A 70 14.16 -8.45 19.15
N SER A 71 14.34 -9.69 19.64
CA SER A 71 15.29 -9.97 20.73
C SER A 71 16.76 -9.72 20.33
N LEU A 72 17.03 -9.65 19.02
CA LEU A 72 18.32 -9.32 18.42
C LEU A 72 18.39 -7.83 17.99
N GLU A 73 17.44 -7.02 18.44
CA GLU A 73 17.31 -5.59 18.11
C GLU A 73 17.12 -5.28 16.61
N TYR A 74 16.59 -6.23 15.84
CA TYR A 74 16.33 -6.03 14.43
C TYR A 74 15.12 -5.11 14.20
N VAL A 75 15.34 -4.02 13.45
CA VAL A 75 14.38 -2.90 13.35
C VAL A 75 13.08 -3.30 12.67
N ASP A 76 13.16 -4.09 11.59
CA ASP A 76 11.97 -4.50 10.82
C ASP A 76 11.05 -5.40 11.64
N ALA A 77 11.62 -6.19 12.56
CA ALA A 77 10.84 -7.00 13.49
C ALA A 77 9.98 -6.15 14.44
N TYR A 78 10.51 -5.00 14.89
CA TYR A 78 9.74 -4.04 15.67
C TYR A 78 8.58 -3.44 14.86
N GLU A 79 8.81 -3.13 13.58
CA GLU A 79 7.74 -2.65 12.71
C GLU A 79 6.63 -3.71 12.57
N CYS A 80 6.99 -4.96 12.25
CA CYS A 80 6.06 -6.07 12.09
C CYS A 80 5.27 -6.35 13.37
N LEU A 81 5.92 -6.36 14.54
CA LEU A 81 5.24 -6.51 15.83
C LEU A 81 4.30 -5.34 16.13
N GLY A 82 4.73 -4.12 15.82
CA GLY A 82 3.88 -2.94 15.89
C GLY A 82 2.59 -3.15 15.09
N TYR A 83 2.70 -3.68 13.88
CA TYR A 83 1.56 -3.98 13.01
C TYR A 83 0.66 -5.08 13.61
N ILE A 84 1.25 -6.20 14.05
CA ILE A 84 0.50 -7.32 14.67
C ILE A 84 -0.40 -6.80 15.80
N TYR A 85 0.16 -6.00 16.72
CA TYR A 85 -0.59 -5.50 17.86
C TYR A 85 -1.53 -4.36 17.52
N TYR A 86 -1.17 -3.48 16.58
CA TYR A 86 -2.01 -2.35 16.19
C TYR A 86 -3.33 -2.82 15.56
N TYR A 87 -3.26 -3.85 14.73
CA TYR A 87 -4.42 -4.41 14.03
C TYR A 87 -5.04 -5.62 14.71
N GLY A 88 -4.53 -6.04 15.88
CA GLY A 88 -5.05 -7.18 16.62
C GLY A 88 -4.94 -8.50 15.87
N ARG A 89 -3.83 -8.75 15.16
CA ARG A 89 -3.67 -9.96 14.34
C ARG A 89 -3.61 -11.24 15.17
N VAL A 90 -3.11 -11.14 16.40
CA VAL A 90 -3.09 -12.23 17.41
C VAL A 90 -4.17 -12.05 18.48
N GLY A 91 -5.33 -11.48 18.12
CA GLY A 91 -6.47 -11.32 19.02
C GLY A 91 -7.19 -9.98 18.88
N GLN A 92 -7.24 -9.20 19.96
CA GLN A 92 -7.77 -7.84 19.93
C GLN A 92 -6.60 -6.84 19.82
N PRO A 93 -6.81 -5.63 19.27
CA PRO A 93 -5.76 -4.61 19.22
C PRO A 93 -5.16 -4.31 20.61
N ASP A 94 -3.84 -4.39 20.71
CA ASP A 94 -3.06 -3.96 21.88
C ASP A 94 -2.25 -2.72 21.51
N TYR A 95 -2.90 -1.56 21.59
CA TYR A 95 -2.26 -0.30 21.25
C TYR A 95 -1.08 0.05 22.16
N LYS A 96 -0.99 -0.52 23.37
CA LYS A 96 0.16 -0.27 24.24
C LYS A 96 1.41 -0.96 23.71
N LYS A 97 1.29 -2.23 23.33
CA LYS A 97 2.40 -2.96 22.68
C LYS A 97 2.73 -2.38 21.32
N ALA A 98 1.71 -2.05 20.51
CA ALA A 98 1.92 -1.42 19.21
C ALA A 98 2.74 -0.12 19.34
N PHE A 99 2.36 0.76 20.27
CA PHE A 99 3.08 2.00 20.53
C PHE A 99 4.53 1.73 20.94
N TYR A 100 4.75 0.74 21.83
CA TYR A 100 6.09 0.38 22.28
C TYR A 100 7.00 -0.04 21.12
N TYR A 101 6.54 -0.99 20.29
CA TYR A 101 7.35 -1.48 19.17
C TYR A 101 7.53 -0.44 18.06
N TYR A 102 6.49 0.31 17.72
CA TYR A 102 6.64 1.42 16.78
C TYR A 102 7.57 2.51 17.31
N LYS A 103 7.59 2.78 18.62
CA LYS A 103 8.56 3.72 19.20
C LYS A 103 9.99 3.24 19.02
N LEU A 104 10.26 1.95 19.29
CA LEU A 104 11.58 1.36 19.08
C LEU A 104 12.04 1.45 17.61
N ALA A 105 11.16 1.10 16.66
CA ALA A 105 11.46 1.18 15.24
C ALA A 105 11.67 2.63 14.77
N SER A 106 10.80 3.55 15.20
CA SER A 106 10.87 4.98 14.87
C SER A 106 12.16 5.63 15.39
N ASP A 107 12.62 5.25 16.60
CA ASP A 107 13.90 5.73 17.17
C ASP A 107 15.13 5.27 16.37
N LYS A 108 14.95 4.26 15.50
CA LYS A 108 15.96 3.77 14.56
C LYS A 108 15.76 4.30 13.14
N GLY A 109 14.84 5.23 12.94
CA GLY A 109 14.58 5.88 11.65
C GLY A 109 13.58 5.15 10.75
N ASN A 110 12.86 4.14 11.24
CA ASN A 110 11.87 3.44 10.43
C ASN A 110 10.67 4.37 10.10
N LEU A 111 10.42 4.55 8.81
CA LEU A 111 9.38 5.45 8.29
C LEU A 111 7.96 4.94 8.61
N VAL A 112 7.73 3.63 8.47
CA VAL A 112 6.42 3.02 8.72
C VAL A 112 6.00 3.21 10.16
N ALA A 113 6.88 2.88 11.08
CA ALA A 113 6.66 3.03 12.50
C ALA A 113 6.40 4.49 12.89
N SER A 114 7.16 5.42 12.32
CA SER A 114 7.02 6.84 12.61
C SER A 114 5.65 7.39 12.17
N TYR A 115 5.17 7.08 10.96
CA TYR A 115 3.84 7.54 10.56
C TYR A 115 2.73 6.82 11.34
N LYS A 116 2.91 5.55 11.72
CA LYS A 116 1.95 4.85 12.59
C LYS A 116 1.87 5.49 13.97
N LEU A 117 2.99 5.92 14.57
CA LEU A 117 2.95 6.72 15.80
C LEU A 117 2.20 8.03 15.61
N ALA A 118 2.37 8.72 14.48
CA ALA A 118 1.59 9.91 14.17
C ALA A 118 0.08 9.59 14.17
N ASP A 119 -0.34 8.51 13.53
CA ASP A 119 -1.74 8.05 13.54
C ASP A 119 -2.22 7.72 14.97
N MET A 120 -1.36 7.16 15.83
CA MET A 120 -1.70 6.90 17.25
C MET A 120 -1.92 8.19 18.05
N TYR A 121 -1.08 9.22 17.86
CA TYR A 121 -1.30 10.54 18.48
C TYR A 121 -2.55 11.24 17.93
N LYS A 122 -2.81 11.14 16.62
CA LYS A 122 -4.01 11.73 16.00
C LYS A 122 -5.30 11.11 16.55
N ASN A 123 -5.34 9.79 16.69
CA ASN A 123 -6.55 9.06 17.06
C ASN A 123 -6.68 8.81 18.57
N GLY A 124 -5.61 8.99 19.34
CA GLY A 124 -5.59 8.72 20.78
C GLY A 124 -5.52 7.22 21.10
N TYR A 125 -4.74 6.47 20.31
CA TYR A 125 -4.52 5.04 20.54
C TYR A 125 -3.40 4.85 21.55
N TYR A 126 -3.75 4.36 22.75
CA TYR A 126 -2.90 4.25 23.95
C TYR A 126 -2.43 5.59 24.54
N VAL A 127 -2.08 6.56 23.72
CA VAL A 127 -1.74 7.94 24.11
C VAL A 127 -2.96 8.86 24.02
N SER A 128 -2.93 9.99 24.72
CA SER A 128 -3.93 11.05 24.52
C SER A 128 -3.88 11.59 23.10
N LYS A 129 -5.04 12.02 22.57
CA LYS A 129 -5.10 12.73 21.29
C LYS A 129 -4.21 13.97 21.34
N ASP A 130 -3.28 14.08 20.41
CA ASP A 130 -2.35 15.20 20.29
C ASP A 130 -2.11 15.50 18.80
N TYR A 131 -2.91 16.44 18.28
CA TYR A 131 -2.81 16.84 16.88
C TYR A 131 -1.51 17.59 16.59
N SER A 132 -1.00 18.38 17.55
CA SER A 132 0.27 19.07 17.39
C SER A 132 1.42 18.07 17.25
N LYS A 133 1.41 16.99 18.03
CA LYS A 133 2.41 15.92 17.90
C LYS A 133 2.28 15.15 16.58
N TYR A 134 1.06 14.90 16.12
CA TYR A 134 0.83 14.35 14.77
C TYR A 134 1.45 15.23 13.70
N VAL A 135 1.17 16.53 13.69
CA VAL A 135 1.73 17.48 12.70
C VAL A 135 3.26 17.53 12.79
N GLU A 136 3.82 17.57 14.00
CA GLU A 136 5.27 17.55 14.22
C GLU A 136 5.93 16.32 13.58
N ILE A 137 5.40 15.11 13.86
CA ILE A 137 5.94 13.87 13.31
C ILE A 137 5.79 13.86 11.79
N MET A 138 4.61 14.19 11.25
CA MET A 138 4.38 14.22 9.81
C MET A 138 5.37 15.16 9.10
N LYS A 139 5.59 16.37 9.63
CA LYS A 139 6.56 17.32 9.07
C LYS A 139 8.00 16.84 9.18
N SER A 140 8.35 16.10 10.24
CA SER A 140 9.70 15.50 10.36
C SER A 140 9.97 14.40 9.33
N LEU A 141 8.92 13.72 8.84
CA LEU A 141 9.05 12.66 7.82
C LEU A 141 9.26 13.24 6.42
N TYR A 142 8.76 14.45 6.15
CA TYR A 142 8.87 15.08 4.84
C TYR A 142 10.28 15.07 4.25
N PRO A 143 11.34 15.56 4.92
CA PRO A 143 12.70 15.54 4.37
C PRO A 143 13.28 14.13 4.19
N MET A 144 12.76 13.11 4.88
CA MET A 144 13.24 11.73 4.79
C MET A 144 12.74 11.01 3.52
N ILE A 145 11.59 11.44 2.98
CA ILE A 145 10.97 10.82 1.81
C ILE A 145 11.21 11.61 0.50
N GLN A 146 11.92 12.73 0.58
CA GLN A 146 12.31 13.49 -0.61
C GLN A 146 13.29 12.66 -1.45
N GLY A 147 12.90 12.36 -2.69
CA GLY A 147 13.70 11.53 -3.59
C GLY A 147 13.66 10.03 -3.27
N ALA A 148 12.71 9.58 -2.44
CA ALA A 148 12.46 8.16 -2.25
C ALA A 148 12.21 7.48 -3.60
N THR A 149 12.80 6.32 -3.82
CA THR A 149 12.55 5.47 -5.00
C THR A 149 11.92 4.14 -4.64
N ASN A 150 11.92 3.81 -3.34
CA ASN A 150 11.30 2.60 -2.84
C ASN A 150 9.78 2.76 -2.85
N THR A 151 9.11 2.02 -3.73
CA THR A 151 7.65 2.00 -3.83
C THR A 151 7.00 1.35 -2.61
N PHE A 152 7.72 0.62 -1.75
CA PHE A 152 7.16 0.01 -0.55
C PHE A 152 7.15 0.95 0.68
N ASP A 153 7.96 2.00 0.68
CA ASP A 153 7.93 3.02 1.74
C ASP A 153 6.61 3.79 1.69
N PRO A 154 6.00 4.19 2.82
CA PRO A 154 4.66 4.79 2.94
C PRO A 154 4.58 6.24 2.40
N VAL A 155 5.17 6.48 1.24
CA VAL A 155 5.34 7.77 0.59
C VAL A 155 3.99 8.39 0.19
N PRO A 156 3.06 7.68 -0.50
CA PRO A 156 1.72 8.20 -0.78
C PRO A 156 0.95 8.57 0.48
N GLU A 157 1.03 7.73 1.53
CA GLU A 157 0.36 7.93 2.81
C GLU A 157 0.88 9.17 3.54
N ILE A 158 2.19 9.41 3.48
CA ILE A 158 2.82 10.55 4.13
C ILE A 158 2.53 11.84 3.34
N TYR A 159 2.70 11.83 2.01
CA TYR A 159 2.43 13.01 1.19
C TYR A 159 0.96 13.44 1.21
N SER A 160 0.02 12.50 1.13
CA SER A 160 -1.42 12.81 1.23
C SER A 160 -1.81 13.41 2.59
N ARG A 161 -1.23 12.92 3.69
CA ARG A 161 -1.43 13.48 5.05
C ARG A 161 -0.78 14.85 5.20
N LEU A 162 0.41 15.06 4.66
CA LEU A 162 1.08 16.35 4.64
C LEU A 162 0.31 17.37 3.81
N ALA A 163 -0.26 16.97 2.67
CA ALA A 163 -1.11 17.83 1.86
C ALA A 163 -2.29 18.38 2.68
N LYS A 164 -2.98 17.52 3.46
CA LYS A 164 -4.06 17.95 4.37
C LYS A 164 -3.59 18.99 5.39
N ILE A 165 -2.42 18.76 5.99
CA ILE A 165 -1.82 19.73 6.93
C ILE A 165 -1.55 21.06 6.23
N TYR A 166 -1.01 21.04 4.99
CA TYR A 166 -0.72 22.27 4.26
C TYR A 166 -1.99 23.01 3.82
N VAL A 167 -3.07 22.31 3.47
CA VAL A 167 -4.39 22.93 3.23
C VAL A 167 -4.89 23.65 4.49
N GLU A 168 -4.82 23.00 5.66
CA GLU A 168 -5.21 23.61 6.94
C GLU A 168 -4.37 24.86 7.28
N GLU A 169 -3.12 24.90 6.82
CA GLU A 169 -2.20 26.03 6.97
C GLU A 169 -2.36 27.10 5.88
N GLY A 170 -3.26 26.90 4.90
CA GLY A 170 -3.49 27.83 3.78
C GLY A 170 -2.43 27.75 2.67
N ASN A 171 -1.62 26.70 2.64
CA ASN A 171 -0.56 26.46 1.65
C ASN A 171 -1.03 25.47 0.56
N GLU A 172 -2.08 25.83 -0.17
CA GLU A 172 -2.73 24.94 -1.15
C GLU A 172 -1.81 24.54 -2.31
N ASP A 173 -0.98 25.46 -2.83
CA ASP A 173 -0.01 25.14 -3.91
C ASP A 173 0.94 24.01 -3.51
N GLN A 174 1.40 24.01 -2.27
CA GLN A 174 2.26 22.95 -1.75
C GLN A 174 1.48 21.65 -1.57
N ALA A 175 0.24 21.72 -1.08
CA ALA A 175 -0.61 20.55 -0.95
C ALA A 175 -0.87 19.87 -2.31
N ILE A 176 -1.14 20.65 -3.34
CA ILE A 176 -1.35 20.17 -4.72
C ILE A 176 -0.11 19.43 -5.21
N GLN A 177 1.08 20.01 -5.04
CA GLN A 177 2.34 19.34 -5.44
C GLN A 177 2.53 18.00 -4.73
N LEU A 178 2.23 17.92 -3.43
CA LEU A 178 2.34 16.66 -2.69
C LEU A 178 1.31 15.62 -3.14
N LEU A 179 0.09 16.03 -3.46
CA LEU A 179 -0.94 15.12 -3.96
C LEU A 179 -0.59 14.56 -5.34
N LEU A 180 -0.03 15.38 -6.23
CA LEU A 180 0.46 14.93 -7.53
C LEU A 180 1.57 13.87 -7.38
N ILE A 181 2.52 14.10 -6.48
CA ILE A 181 3.58 13.11 -6.20
C ILE A 181 2.97 11.85 -5.56
N ALA A 182 2.08 12.00 -4.60
CA ALA A 182 1.42 10.87 -3.94
C ALA A 182 0.66 9.98 -4.95
N LYS A 183 -0.05 10.62 -5.90
CA LYS A 183 -0.79 9.96 -6.97
C LYS A 183 0.17 9.11 -7.82
N GLU A 184 1.26 9.69 -8.30
CA GLU A 184 2.24 8.99 -9.13
C GLU A 184 2.85 7.76 -8.41
N PHE A 185 3.27 7.91 -7.16
CA PHE A 185 3.78 6.77 -6.38
C PHE A 185 2.72 5.68 -6.19
N GLN A 186 1.47 6.06 -5.93
CA GLN A 186 0.38 5.11 -5.75
C GLN A 186 0.03 4.38 -7.06
N SER A 187 0.09 5.07 -8.20
CA SER A 187 -0.07 4.47 -9.54
C SER A 187 0.98 3.38 -9.77
N GLN A 188 2.23 3.62 -9.41
CA GLN A 188 3.31 2.64 -9.55
C GLN A 188 3.12 1.43 -8.63
N ARG A 189 2.68 1.63 -7.38
CA ARG A 189 2.40 0.53 -6.43
C ARG A 189 1.32 -0.41 -6.90
N LEU A 190 0.26 0.14 -7.52
CA LEU A 190 -0.87 -0.63 -8.04
C LEU A 190 -0.47 -1.64 -9.13
N ILE A 191 0.70 -1.48 -9.74
CA ILE A 191 1.27 -2.45 -10.70
C ILE A 191 1.83 -3.69 -9.97
N TYR A 192 2.51 -3.49 -8.84
CA TYR A 192 3.26 -4.55 -8.17
C TYR A 192 2.41 -5.37 -7.20
N SER A 193 1.49 -4.73 -6.47
CA SER A 193 0.72 -5.43 -5.45
C SER A 193 -0.53 -4.66 -5.05
N GLN A 194 -1.67 -5.35 -5.03
CA GLN A 194 -2.91 -4.84 -4.43
C GLN A 194 -2.81 -4.72 -2.89
N PHE A 195 -1.83 -5.38 -2.25
CA PHE A 195 -1.62 -5.25 -0.80
C PHE A 195 -1.07 -3.88 -0.43
N PHE A 196 -0.14 -3.34 -1.24
CA PHE A 196 0.45 -2.00 -1.04
C PHE A 196 -0.26 -0.91 -1.86
N GLY A 197 -0.81 -1.27 -3.02
CA GLY A 197 -1.66 -0.44 -3.87
C GLY A 197 -3.10 -0.41 -3.38
N ASP A 198 -3.37 0.17 -2.22
CA ASP A 198 -4.75 0.38 -1.75
C ASP A 198 -5.48 1.39 -2.66
N LEU A 199 -6.48 0.91 -3.39
CA LEU A 199 -7.35 1.71 -4.26
C LEU A 199 -8.08 2.82 -3.48
N THR A 200 -8.35 2.61 -2.20
CA THR A 200 -8.94 3.60 -1.31
C THR A 200 -8.03 4.80 -1.12
N ILE A 201 -6.71 4.59 -1.02
CA ILE A 201 -5.72 5.67 -0.90
C ILE A 201 -5.69 6.48 -2.20
N MET A 202 -5.66 5.78 -3.35
CA MET A 202 -5.71 6.43 -4.67
C MET A 202 -6.96 7.31 -4.81
N LYS A 203 -8.14 6.77 -4.49
CA LYS A 203 -9.40 7.51 -4.48
C LYS A 203 -9.32 8.78 -3.63
N TYR A 204 -8.79 8.69 -2.42
CA TYR A 204 -8.67 9.87 -1.55
C TYR A 204 -7.71 10.91 -2.11
N ILE A 205 -6.57 10.49 -2.65
CA ILE A 205 -5.60 11.40 -3.27
C ILE A 205 -6.25 12.15 -4.44
N VAL A 206 -6.94 11.44 -5.34
CA VAL A 206 -7.60 12.05 -6.51
C VAL A 206 -8.70 13.02 -6.09
N ASN A 207 -9.55 12.65 -5.13
CA ASN A 207 -10.60 13.53 -4.63
C ASN A 207 -10.05 14.76 -3.90
N ASP A 208 -9.02 14.57 -3.06
CA ASP A 208 -8.36 15.69 -2.37
C ASP A 208 -7.71 16.63 -3.40
N LEU A 209 -7.08 16.10 -4.45
CA LEU A 209 -6.47 16.89 -5.54
C LEU A 209 -7.51 17.77 -6.25
N TYR A 210 -8.60 17.17 -6.74
CA TYR A 210 -9.63 17.91 -7.48
C TYR A 210 -10.58 18.72 -6.61
N SER A 211 -10.43 18.66 -5.28
CA SER A 211 -11.01 19.67 -4.38
C SER A 211 -10.23 20.98 -4.38
N LEU A 212 -8.95 20.95 -4.78
CA LEU A 212 -8.04 22.10 -4.77
C LEU A 212 -7.79 22.68 -6.17
N ILE A 213 -7.87 21.86 -7.22
CA ILE A 213 -7.65 22.29 -8.61
C ILE A 213 -8.85 21.98 -9.50
N GLN A 214 -8.98 22.76 -10.57
CA GLN A 214 -9.95 22.47 -11.62
C GLN A 214 -9.51 21.23 -12.42
N PHE A 215 -10.43 20.27 -12.59
CA PHE A 215 -10.23 19.12 -13.45
C PHE A 215 -10.11 19.53 -14.93
N ASP A 216 -9.05 19.08 -15.59
CA ASP A 216 -8.82 19.26 -17.04
C ASP A 216 -8.80 17.89 -17.73
N PRO A 217 -9.81 17.58 -18.57
CA PRO A 217 -9.90 16.28 -19.23
C PRO A 217 -8.79 16.03 -20.25
N ASN A 218 -8.03 17.05 -20.68
CA ASN A 218 -6.94 16.86 -21.64
C ASN A 218 -5.66 16.30 -21.02
N TYR A 219 -5.56 16.30 -19.69
CA TYR A 219 -4.38 15.85 -18.94
C TYR A 219 -4.74 14.79 -17.89
N MET A 220 -5.85 14.10 -18.08
CA MET A 220 -6.29 13.03 -17.19
C MET A 220 -5.52 11.73 -17.45
N ASP A 221 -5.36 10.94 -16.41
CA ASP A 221 -4.91 9.55 -16.49
C ASP A 221 -6.00 8.58 -16.04
N LEU A 222 -5.68 7.28 -16.02
CA LEU A 222 -6.62 6.23 -15.63
C LEU A 222 -7.25 6.47 -14.25
N PHE A 223 -6.48 6.96 -13.27
CA PHE A 223 -6.96 7.09 -11.90
C PHE A 223 -7.82 8.35 -11.70
N ASP A 224 -7.73 9.32 -12.59
CA ASP A 224 -8.64 10.47 -12.58
C ASP A 224 -10.09 10.08 -12.89
N LEU A 225 -10.33 8.86 -13.38
CA LEU A 225 -11.67 8.27 -13.47
C LEU A 225 -12.36 8.19 -12.11
N TYR A 226 -11.62 8.13 -10.98
CA TYR A 226 -12.22 8.27 -9.64
C TYR A 226 -13.00 9.57 -9.47
N TYR A 227 -12.60 10.63 -10.17
CA TYR A 227 -13.29 11.92 -10.19
C TYR A 227 -14.26 12.03 -11.37
N ALA A 228 -13.81 11.69 -12.59
CA ALA A 228 -14.59 11.90 -13.81
C ALA A 228 -15.88 11.08 -13.85
N LEU A 229 -15.84 9.81 -13.40
CA LEU A 229 -16.98 8.89 -13.44
C LEU A 229 -17.99 9.10 -12.30
N GLN A 230 -17.85 10.15 -11.48
CA GLN A 230 -18.86 10.49 -10.46
C GLN A 230 -20.10 11.19 -11.04
N LYS A 231 -20.04 11.59 -12.31
CA LYS A 231 -21.11 12.28 -13.02
C LYS A 231 -21.30 11.63 -14.39
N PRO A 232 -22.47 11.80 -15.03
CA PRO A 232 -22.67 11.26 -16.36
C PRO A 232 -21.63 11.78 -17.35
N CYS A 233 -20.90 10.86 -17.96
CA CYS A 233 -19.86 11.13 -18.94
C CYS A 233 -19.56 9.85 -19.71
N LYS A 234 -18.91 10.00 -20.86
CA LYS A 234 -18.45 8.89 -21.68
C LYS A 234 -16.95 9.07 -21.93
N VAL A 235 -16.19 8.00 -21.79
CA VAL A 235 -14.73 8.00 -21.90
C VAL A 235 -14.34 6.93 -22.91
N ALA A 236 -13.50 7.29 -23.87
CA ALA A 236 -12.77 6.34 -24.69
C ALA A 236 -11.39 6.12 -24.07
N ILE A 237 -10.97 4.86 -23.98
CA ILE A 237 -9.66 4.49 -23.45
C ILE A 237 -9.10 3.33 -24.25
N GLU A 238 -7.84 3.43 -24.65
CA GLU A 238 -7.13 2.31 -25.29
C GLU A 238 -6.21 1.66 -24.27
N ILE A 239 -6.40 0.35 -24.06
CA ILE A 239 -5.60 -0.47 -23.14
C ILE A 239 -5.05 -1.66 -23.93
N LEU A 240 -3.74 -1.87 -23.89
CA LEU A 240 -3.07 -2.99 -24.59
C LEU A 240 -3.36 -3.06 -26.12
N GLY A 241 -3.72 -1.94 -26.75
CA GLY A 241 -4.05 -1.89 -28.17
C GLY A 241 -5.53 -2.10 -28.51
N ASP A 242 -6.38 -2.35 -27.51
CA ASP A 242 -7.82 -2.51 -27.67
C ASP A 242 -8.55 -1.27 -27.15
N ASP A 243 -9.52 -0.78 -27.94
CA ASP A 243 -10.37 0.36 -27.57
C ASP A 243 -11.53 -0.09 -26.67
N HIS A 244 -11.72 0.63 -25.57
CA HIS A 244 -12.82 0.44 -24.62
C HIS A 244 -13.62 1.72 -24.46
N ILE A 245 -14.92 1.56 -24.20
CA ILE A 245 -15.81 2.67 -23.86
C ILE A 245 -16.28 2.49 -22.42
N ILE A 246 -15.99 3.49 -21.59
CA ILE A 246 -16.50 3.57 -20.23
C ILE A 246 -17.58 4.66 -20.19
N GLU A 247 -18.78 4.32 -19.74
CA GLU A 247 -19.90 5.26 -19.68
C GLU A 247 -20.48 5.30 -18.27
N ALA A 248 -20.40 6.44 -17.61
CA ALA A 248 -21.14 6.72 -16.40
C ALA A 248 -22.51 7.32 -16.79
N LYS A 249 -23.62 6.71 -16.33
CA LYS A 249 -24.97 7.17 -16.72
C LYS A 249 -26.04 6.82 -15.70
N TYR A 250 -27.22 7.39 -15.93
CA TYR A 250 -28.46 6.99 -15.25
C TYR A 250 -29.33 6.19 -16.20
N GLU A 251 -29.84 5.04 -15.75
CA GLU A 251 -30.91 4.29 -16.41
C GLU A 251 -31.88 3.80 -15.33
N ASP A 252 -33.19 3.91 -15.60
CA ASP A 252 -34.25 3.55 -14.66
C ASP A 252 -34.11 4.16 -13.24
N GLY A 253 -33.48 5.34 -13.16
CA GLY A 253 -33.25 6.06 -11.91
C GLY A 253 -32.06 5.57 -11.09
N LEU A 254 -31.29 4.60 -11.59
CA LEU A 254 -30.06 4.10 -10.98
C LEU A 254 -28.85 4.66 -11.72
N PHE A 255 -27.84 5.09 -10.97
CA PHE A 255 -26.54 5.45 -11.50
C PHE A 255 -25.67 4.20 -11.60
N TYR A 256 -24.94 4.03 -12.70
CA TYR A 256 -23.92 3.00 -12.82
C TYR A 256 -22.87 3.40 -13.87
N ILE A 257 -21.76 2.68 -13.84
CA ILE A 257 -20.69 2.75 -14.83
C ILE A 257 -20.77 1.49 -15.70
N CYS A 258 -20.71 1.65 -17.02
CA CYS A 258 -20.67 0.54 -17.96
C CYS A 258 -19.32 0.50 -18.68
N MET A 259 -18.75 -0.69 -18.83
CA MET A 259 -17.59 -0.97 -19.68
C MET A 259 -17.75 -2.35 -20.30
N ASP A 260 -17.68 -2.46 -21.63
CA ASP A 260 -17.78 -3.73 -22.38
C ASP A 260 -18.94 -4.63 -21.93
N ASP A 261 -20.16 -4.06 -21.90
CA ASP A 261 -21.41 -4.72 -21.49
C ASP A 261 -21.47 -5.16 -20.01
N LYS A 262 -20.51 -4.77 -19.18
CA LYS A 262 -20.54 -4.96 -17.72
C LYS A 262 -20.91 -3.67 -17.01
N ASN A 263 -21.82 -3.77 -16.05
CA ASN A 263 -22.26 -2.66 -15.20
C ASN A 263 -21.65 -2.75 -13.81
N TYR A 264 -21.29 -1.59 -13.26
CA TYR A 264 -20.73 -1.42 -11.92
C TYR A 264 -21.55 -0.35 -11.19
N GLU A 265 -21.92 -0.62 -9.93
CA GLU A 265 -22.84 0.23 -9.16
C GLU A 265 -22.28 1.64 -8.93
N ASP A 266 -20.96 1.76 -8.81
CA ASP A 266 -20.24 3.02 -8.66
C ASP A 266 -18.78 2.87 -9.12
N VAL A 267 -18.02 3.97 -8.98
CA VAL A 267 -16.61 4.03 -9.37
C VAL A 267 -15.71 3.13 -8.52
N ASP A 268 -16.08 2.84 -7.27
CA ASP A 268 -15.31 1.92 -6.43
C ASP A 268 -15.49 0.49 -6.92
N GLN A 269 -16.72 0.08 -7.23
CA GLN A 269 -17.02 -1.23 -7.82
C GLN A 269 -16.38 -1.38 -9.19
N PHE A 270 -16.33 -0.29 -9.98
CA PHE A 270 -15.64 -0.28 -11.27
C PHE A 270 -14.15 -0.59 -11.07
N PHE A 271 -13.41 0.16 -10.26
CA PHE A 271 -11.98 -0.12 -10.06
C PHE A 271 -11.70 -1.46 -9.38
N LEU A 272 -12.61 -1.92 -8.53
CA LEU A 272 -12.45 -3.18 -7.81
C LEU A 272 -12.67 -4.42 -8.70
N HIS A 273 -13.52 -4.32 -9.72
CA HIS A 273 -14.00 -5.48 -10.48
C HIS A 273 -13.79 -5.42 -11.99
N ALA A 274 -13.56 -4.23 -12.56
CA ALA A 274 -13.29 -4.10 -13.98
C ALA A 274 -11.94 -4.73 -14.32
N LYS A 275 -11.92 -5.42 -15.47
CA LYS A 275 -10.78 -6.18 -15.94
C LYS A 275 -10.59 -6.01 -17.43
N VAL A 276 -9.34 -6.00 -17.86
CA VAL A 276 -8.92 -6.11 -19.26
C VAL A 276 -8.00 -7.33 -19.35
N ASN A 277 -8.29 -8.25 -20.27
CA ASN A 277 -7.56 -9.51 -20.42
C ASN A 277 -7.38 -10.29 -19.09
N GLU A 278 -8.47 -10.40 -18.32
CA GLU A 278 -8.54 -11.04 -16.98
C GLU A 278 -7.78 -10.36 -15.83
N GLU A 279 -6.99 -9.32 -16.13
CA GLU A 279 -6.26 -8.53 -15.15
C GLU A 279 -7.07 -7.31 -14.69
N PRO A 280 -6.98 -6.91 -13.41
CA PRO A 280 -7.66 -5.70 -12.90
C PRO A 280 -7.30 -4.46 -13.72
N ILE A 281 -8.28 -3.62 -14.05
CA ILE A 281 -8.01 -2.38 -14.80
C ILE A 281 -6.97 -1.49 -14.12
N SER A 282 -6.94 -1.47 -12.79
CA SER A 282 -5.99 -0.68 -12.01
C SER A 282 -4.53 -1.05 -12.23
N THR A 283 -4.23 -2.29 -12.66
CA THR A 283 -2.86 -2.72 -12.98
C THR A 283 -2.45 -2.33 -14.40
N GLN A 284 -3.40 -1.85 -15.22
CA GLN A 284 -3.19 -1.53 -16.63
C GLN A 284 -2.74 -0.09 -16.87
N TYR A 285 -2.52 0.72 -15.83
CA TYR A 285 -2.14 2.13 -15.95
C TYR A 285 -1.00 2.39 -16.96
N VAL A 286 0.04 1.54 -16.96
CA VAL A 286 1.19 1.65 -17.87
C VAL A 286 0.90 1.18 -19.31
N ASN A 287 -0.23 0.50 -19.51
CA ASN A 287 -0.68 -0.02 -20.79
C ASN A 287 -1.75 0.87 -21.44
N VAL A 288 -2.10 2.00 -20.81
CA VAL A 288 -3.03 3.00 -21.36
C VAL A 288 -2.29 3.83 -22.40
N ASN A 289 -2.73 3.76 -23.66
CA ASN A 289 -2.14 4.51 -24.76
C ASN A 289 -2.79 5.89 -24.94
N TYR A 290 -4.11 5.96 -24.83
CA TYR A 290 -4.85 7.21 -24.73
C TYR A 290 -6.07 7.05 -23.83
N ILE A 291 -6.53 8.18 -23.29
CA ILE A 291 -7.76 8.31 -22.53
C ILE A 291 -8.38 9.68 -22.82
N GLU A 292 -9.65 9.71 -23.22
CA GLU A 292 -10.34 10.95 -23.58
C GLU A 292 -11.81 10.93 -23.16
N ILE A 293 -12.31 12.07 -22.67
CA ILE A 293 -13.75 12.26 -22.48
C ILE A 293 -14.37 12.57 -23.83
N LEU A 294 -15.42 11.84 -24.18
CA LEU A 294 -16.22 12.07 -25.38
C LEU A 294 -17.31 13.11 -25.10
N ASP A 295 -17.43 14.08 -25.99
CA ASP A 295 -18.47 15.13 -25.99
C ASP A 295 -19.89 14.60 -26.25
#